data_AF-A0A975IT03-F1
#
_entry.id   AF-A0A975IT03-F1
#
_cell.length_a   1.000
_cell.length_b   1.000
_cell.length_c   1.000
_cell.angle_alpha   90.00
_cell.angle_beta   90.00
_cell.angle_gamma   90.00
#
_symmetry.space_group_name_H-M   'P 1'
#
loop_
_entity.id
_entity.type
_entity.pdbx_description
1 polymer ?
#
loop_
_entity_poly.entity_id
_entity_poly.type
_entity_poly.pdbx_seq_one_letter_code
_entity_poly.pdbx_strand_id
1 'polypeptide(L)'
;MQGPSERGASGRLADWDRFADLRRFAVPTLVIGARYDTMDPAYREATSRQLQSGKYLYLPEGSHLAMYDDQQRYFDGLATFLKGVE
;
A
#
# COMPACT_ATOMS: atom_id res chain seq x y z
N MET A 1 1.68 7.69 17.76
CA MET A 1 1.59 6.22 17.58
C MET A 1 2.91 5.68 17.04
N GLN A 2 3.42 6.25 15.94
CA GLN A 2 4.74 5.99 15.34
C GLN A 2 5.86 6.97 15.75
N GLY A 3 5.62 7.82 16.77
CA GLY A 3 6.58 8.84 17.19
C GLY A 3 6.43 10.18 16.46
N PRO A 4 7.44 11.07 16.53
CA PRO A 4 7.35 12.45 16.04
C PRO A 4 7.68 12.62 14.54
N SER A 5 8.10 11.56 13.84
CA SER A 5 8.58 11.64 12.45
C SER A 5 8.04 10.51 11.59
N GLU A 6 7.66 10.82 10.35
CA GLU A 6 7.25 9.86 9.32
C GLU A 6 8.41 8.99 8.80
N ARG A 7 9.67 9.43 9.00
CA ARG A 7 10.87 8.74 8.49
C ARG A 7 11.60 7.91 9.56
N GLY A 8 11.10 7.90 10.79
CA GLY A 8 11.71 7.20 11.91
C GLY A 8 10.65 6.72 12.88
N ALA A 9 10.17 5.49 12.66
CA ALA A 9 9.20 4.87 13.53
C ALA A 9 9.75 4.74 14.96
N SER A 10 9.00 5.23 15.93
CA SER A 10 9.27 5.12 17.35
C SER A 10 7.94 5.03 18.12
N GLY A 11 7.99 5.02 19.46
CA GLY A 11 6.79 4.86 20.26
C GLY A 11 6.20 3.44 20.16
N ARG A 12 4.88 3.31 20.27
CA ARG A 12 4.22 2.01 20.48
C ARG A 12 4.23 1.07 19.27
N LEU A 13 4.47 1.60 18.06
CA LEU A 13 4.52 0.81 16.83
C LEU A 13 5.93 0.55 16.32
N ALA A 14 6.97 0.92 17.08
CA ALA A 14 8.37 0.73 16.66
C ALA A 14 8.66 -0.73 16.25
N ASP A 15 8.12 -1.67 17.01
CA ASP A 15 8.31 -3.12 16.80
C ASP A 15 7.05 -3.83 16.29
N TRP A 16 6.04 -3.07 15.85
CA TRP A 16 4.79 -3.67 15.39
C TRP A 16 4.97 -4.23 13.97
N ASP A 17 4.84 -5.55 13.84
CA ASP A 17 4.94 -6.24 12.56
C ASP A 17 3.86 -7.33 12.45
N ARG A 18 3.17 -7.37 11.32
CA ARG A 18 2.16 -8.38 10.94
C ARG A 18 2.36 -8.89 9.51
N PHE A 19 3.54 -8.69 8.90
CA PHE A 19 3.81 -9.07 7.52
C PHE A 19 3.63 -10.57 7.27
N ALA A 20 4.01 -11.41 8.24
CA ALA A 20 3.82 -12.85 8.16
C ALA A 20 2.33 -13.25 8.12
N ASP A 21 1.45 -12.49 8.76
CA ASP A 21 0.02 -12.79 8.86
C ASP A 21 -0.77 -12.44 7.60
N LEU A 22 -0.22 -11.65 6.68
CA LEU A 22 -0.91 -11.27 5.43
C LEU A 22 -1.35 -12.48 4.60
N ARG A 23 -0.64 -13.61 4.72
CA ARG A 23 -1.01 -14.89 4.07
C ARG A 23 -2.35 -15.46 4.55
N ARG A 24 -2.88 -14.97 5.67
CA ARG A 24 -4.16 -15.40 6.25
C ARG A 24 -5.34 -14.67 5.62
N PHE A 25 -5.11 -13.61 4.85
CA PHE A 25 -6.18 -12.81 4.27
C PHE A 25 -6.71 -13.49 3.01
N ALA A 26 -7.96 -13.94 3.07
CA ALA A 26 -8.65 -14.61 1.96
C ALA A 26 -9.42 -13.65 1.04
N VAL A 27 -9.63 -12.40 1.47
CA VAL A 27 -10.35 -11.40 0.68
C VAL A 27 -9.44 -10.78 -0.38
N PRO A 28 -9.95 -10.53 -1.62
CA PRO A 28 -9.23 -9.75 -2.62
C PRO A 28 -8.74 -8.43 -2.04
N THR A 29 -7.46 -8.12 -2.23
CA THR A 29 -6.83 -6.96 -1.59
C THR A 29 -5.99 -6.19 -2.61
N LEU A 30 -6.23 -4.89 -2.72
CA LEU A 30 -5.41 -3.97 -3.50
C LEU A 30 -4.38 -3.29 -2.60
N VAL A 31 -3.11 -3.38 -2.97
CA VAL A 31 -2.03 -2.60 -2.39
C VAL A 31 -1.64 -1.50 -3.38
N ILE A 32 -1.59 -0.26 -2.91
CA ILE A 32 -1.22 0.90 -3.72
C ILE A 32 0.14 1.39 -3.22
N GLY A 33 1.05 1.68 -4.14
CA GLY A 33 2.35 2.27 -3.84
C GLY A 33 2.73 3.29 -4.90
N ALA A 34 3.52 4.29 -4.54
CA ALA A 34 3.88 5.39 -5.43
C ALA A 34 5.39 5.65 -5.45
N ARG A 35 5.88 6.22 -6.55
CA ARG A 35 7.32 6.45 -6.79
C ARG A 35 7.97 7.35 -5.75
N TYR A 36 7.27 8.42 -5.36
CA TYR A 36 7.79 9.46 -4.46
C TYR A 36 7.21 9.34 -3.04
N ASP A 37 6.63 8.18 -2.71
CA ASP A 37 6.07 7.91 -1.38
C ASP A 37 7.19 7.85 -0.32
N THR A 38 6.84 8.21 0.91
CA THR A 38 7.71 8.00 2.08
C THR A 38 7.83 6.51 2.41
N MET A 39 6.86 5.69 1.98
CA MET A 39 6.95 4.24 2.02
C MET A 39 7.57 3.67 0.74
N ASP A 40 8.54 2.76 0.87
CA ASP A 40 9.21 2.15 -0.29
C ASP A 40 8.21 1.37 -1.17
N PRO A 41 8.02 1.74 -2.46
CA PRO A 41 7.13 1.03 -3.37
C PRO A 41 7.55 -0.42 -3.63
N ALA A 42 8.84 -0.77 -3.55
CA ALA A 42 9.28 -2.16 -3.67
C ALA A 42 8.78 -3.00 -2.48
N TYR A 43 8.78 -2.43 -1.27
CA TYR A 43 8.20 -3.07 -0.09
C TYR A 43 6.67 -3.19 -0.19
N ARG A 44 5.99 -2.23 -0.81
CA ARG A 44 4.54 -2.31 -1.11
C ARG A 44 4.23 -3.42 -2.10
N GLU A 45 5.02 -3.57 -3.15
CA GLU A 45 4.89 -4.70 -4.07
C GLU A 45 5.15 -6.04 -3.37
N ALA A 46 6.16 -6.13 -2.50
CA ALA A 46 6.39 -7.33 -1.70
C ALA A 46 5.20 -7.66 -0.78
N THR A 47 4.55 -6.62 -0.22
CA THR A 47 3.32 -6.76 0.58
C THR A 47 2.19 -7.36 -0.25
N SER A 48 2.01 -6.91 -1.51
CA SER A 48 0.95 -7.45 -2.38
C SER A 48 1.17 -8.93 -2.69
N ARG A 49 2.43 -9.34 -2.88
CA ARG A 49 2.79 -10.73 -3.19
C ARG A 49 2.62 -11.68 -2.01
N GLN A 50 2.59 -11.15 -0.78
CA GLN A 50 2.37 -11.93 0.43
C GLN A 50 0.89 -12.25 0.68
N LEU A 51 -0.03 -11.49 0.07
CA LEU A 51 -1.47 -11.71 0.14
C LEU A 51 -1.90 -12.82 -0.83
N GLN A 52 -2.88 -13.64 -0.45
CA GLN A 52 -3.37 -14.75 -1.29
C GLN A 52 -3.96 -14.26 -2.63
N SER A 53 -4.74 -13.18 -2.55
CA SER A 53 -5.40 -12.52 -3.69
C SER A 53 -4.98 -11.05 -3.79
N GLY A 54 -3.68 -10.80 -3.70
CA GLY A 54 -3.10 -9.46 -3.74
C GLY A 54 -2.95 -8.90 -5.15
N LYS A 55 -3.34 -7.64 -5.33
CA LYS A 55 -3.04 -6.84 -6.52
C LYS A 55 -2.16 -5.66 -6.13
N TYR A 56 -1.27 -5.25 -7.03
CA TYR A 56 -0.44 -4.06 -6.82
C TYR A 56 -0.76 -3.00 -7.87
N LEU A 57 -1.02 -1.78 -7.41
CA LEU A 57 -1.15 -0.59 -8.24
C LEU A 57 0.04 0.32 -7.96
N TYR A 58 0.91 0.47 -8.95
CA TYR A 58 2.04 1.38 -8.89
C TYR A 58 1.70 2.72 -9.54
N LEU A 59 1.98 3.81 -8.83
CA LEU A 59 1.69 5.19 -9.24
C LEU A 59 3.01 5.91 -9.54
N PRO A 60 3.38 6.08 -10.83
CA PRO A 60 4.70 6.59 -11.22
C PRO A 60 4.91 8.07 -10.89
N GLU A 61 3.84 8.85 -10.79
CA GLU A 61 3.91 10.29 -10.51
C GLU A 61 3.46 10.64 -9.07
N GLY A 62 3.00 9.63 -8.30
CA GLY A 62 2.41 9.87 -6.99
C GLY A 62 3.42 9.93 -5.84
N SER A 63 3.01 10.59 -4.75
CA SER A 63 3.69 10.55 -3.46
C SER A 63 2.83 9.86 -2.39
N HIS A 64 3.03 10.16 -1.11
CA HIS A 64 2.28 9.57 0.00
C HIS A 64 0.77 9.87 -0.08
N LEU A 65 0.41 11.01 -0.66
CA LEU A 65 -0.98 11.42 -0.89
C LEU A 65 -1.34 11.25 -2.37
N ALA A 66 -1.12 10.05 -2.90
CA ALA A 66 -1.29 9.71 -4.31
C ALA A 66 -2.69 9.98 -4.90
N MET A 67 -3.72 10.01 -4.04
CA MET A 67 -5.07 10.38 -4.42
C MET A 67 -5.20 11.87 -4.83
N TYR A 68 -4.21 12.70 -4.52
CA TYR A 68 -4.16 14.11 -4.90
C TYR A 68 -3.17 14.38 -6.04
N ASP A 69 -1.96 13.81 -6.00
CA ASP A 69 -0.89 14.14 -6.96
C ASP A 69 -0.79 13.20 -8.18
N ASP A 70 -1.29 11.96 -8.10
CA ASP A 70 -1.48 11.04 -9.25
C ASP A 70 -2.94 10.55 -9.30
N GLN A 71 -3.86 11.51 -9.11
CA GLN A 71 -5.28 11.27 -8.86
C GLN A 71 -5.95 10.38 -9.91
N GLN A 72 -5.71 10.63 -11.20
CA GLN A 72 -6.37 9.87 -12.27
C GLN A 72 -6.00 8.39 -12.19
N ARG A 73 -4.70 8.07 -12.10
CA ARG A 73 -4.25 6.68 -11.99
C ARG A 73 -4.71 6.02 -10.71
N TYR A 74 -4.72 6.76 -9.59
CA TYR A 74 -5.23 6.26 -8.31
C TYR A 74 -6.69 5.81 -8.44
N PHE A 75 -7.58 6.70 -8.92
CA PHE A 75 -9.01 6.40 -9.00
C PHE A 75 -9.37 5.42 -10.11
N ASP A 76 -8.69 5.46 -11.27
CA ASP A 76 -8.91 4.49 -12.34
C ASP A 76 -8.51 3.07 -11.90
N GLY A 77 -7.37 2.95 -11.23
CA GLY A 77 -6.91 1.67 -10.68
C GLY A 77 -7.82 1.16 -9.56
N LEU A 78 -8.24 2.04 -8.64
CA LEU A 78 -9.18 1.70 -7.58
C LEU A 78 -10.54 1.26 -8.13
N ALA A 79 -11.10 2.00 -9.09
CA ALA A 79 -12.39 1.69 -9.70
C ALA A 79 -12.33 0.37 -10.48
N THR A 80 -11.25 0.14 -11.23
CA THR A 80 -11.00 -1.14 -11.92
C THR A 80 -10.96 -2.30 -10.95
N PHE A 81 -10.24 -2.15 -9.83
CA PHE A 81 -10.19 -3.17 -8.79
C PHE A 81 -11.59 -3.46 -8.24
N LEU A 82 -12.32 -2.43 -7.76
CA LEU A 82 -13.64 -2.61 -7.15
C LEU A 82 -14.65 -3.27 -8.10
N LYS A 83 -14.64 -2.92 -9.39
CA LYS A 83 -15.52 -3.53 -10.39
C LYS A 83 -15.12 -4.96 -10.76
N GLY A 84 -13.88 -5.36 -10.48
CA GLY A 84 -13.36 -6.71 -10.73
C GLY A 84 -13.46 -7.64 -9.52
N VAL A 85 -13.97 -7.16 -8.38
CA VAL A 85 -14.27 -7.99 -7.20
C VAL A 85 -15.77 -8.34 -7.22
N GLU A 86 -16.11 -9.45 -7.87
CA GLU A 86 -17.41 -10.14 -7.77
C GLU A 86 -17.23 -11.51 -7.10
#